data_AF-A0AAE1YT32-F1
#
_entry.id   AF-A0AAE1YT32-F1
#
_cell.length_a   1.000
_cell.length_b   1.000
_cell.length_c   1.000
_cell.angle_alpha   90.00
_cell.angle_beta   90.00
_cell.angle_gamma   90.00
#
_symmetry.space_group_name_H-M   'P 1'
#
loop_
_entity.id
_entity.type
_entity.pdbx_description
1 polymer ?
#
loop_
_entity_poly.entity_id
_entity_poly.type
_entity_poly.pdbx_seq_one_letter_code
_entity_poly.pdbx_strand_id
1 'polypeptide(L)'
;MKGYSSPPFLSLFLLLLLLSPLASVVALLRAPPRLPAFYAEKLIRQLNLFPGEPVNIAAESGRFVDVPRIVERRFKFPTWSILVTLRMFYFFFESRNSTEDPVVIWLTGGPGCSSEMALFYENGPFTIANNLSLVWNEYGWDKVSNILYVDQPIGTGFSFSSDRRDIRHNEKGVSDDLYDFLQAFFKEHPHLAKNDFYITGESYAGHYIPALAARVHQGNKAKEGIHVNLKGFAIGNGLTDPAIQYGAYADYAMDMGIITQTEHDRINKALPLCESAIKLCGTDGTISCMAAYFVCNTIFTAIVARAGDVNYYDIRKKCEGNMCYDFSNLEKFLNEQPVRDALGVGDVQFVSCSSTVYQAMLMDWMRNLEVGIPALLEDGIKLLVYAGEYDLICNWLGNSRWVHAMEWSGQKEFVAASEVPFKVDGSEAGLLTSHGPLSFLKVHDAGHMVPMDQPKASLEMLKRWMHSSLSRQAPLDSESLISSM
;
A
#
# COMPACT_ATOMS: atom_id res chain seq x y z
N MET A 1 -59.64 -63.18 -4.61
CA MET A 1 -59.63 -64.49 -3.90
C MET A 1 -58.38 -65.28 -4.36
N LYS A 2 -58.23 -66.54 -3.95
CA LYS A 2 -57.21 -67.52 -4.41
C LYS A 2 -57.11 -67.55 -5.96
N GLY A 3 -56.00 -67.91 -6.62
CA GLY A 3 -54.69 -68.38 -6.15
C GLY A 3 -53.83 -68.93 -7.32
N TYR A 4 -52.88 -69.82 -7.01
CA TYR A 4 -52.17 -70.84 -7.85
C TYR A 4 -52.77 -71.19 -9.24
N SER A 5 -52.03 -71.63 -10.29
CA SER A 5 -50.65 -72.18 -10.35
C SER A 5 -50.04 -72.27 -11.78
N SER A 6 -48.71 -72.49 -11.80
CA SER A 6 -47.74 -73.05 -12.79
C SER A 6 -48.22 -74.21 -13.71
N PRO A 7 -47.36 -74.79 -14.61
CA PRO A 7 -46.43 -74.27 -15.66
C PRO A 7 -46.61 -75.11 -16.97
N PRO A 8 -45.60 -75.76 -17.63
CA PRO A 8 -44.27 -75.37 -18.17
C PRO A 8 -44.14 -75.58 -19.71
N PHE A 9 -42.97 -75.32 -20.31
CA PHE A 9 -42.25 -76.07 -21.40
C PHE A 9 -41.14 -75.18 -22.02
N LEU A 10 -40.16 -75.66 -22.79
CA LEU A 10 -38.94 -76.45 -22.46
C LEU A 10 -37.92 -76.26 -23.62
N SER A 11 -36.65 -76.65 -23.46
CA SER A 11 -35.60 -76.76 -24.53
C SER A 11 -35.08 -75.45 -25.16
N LEU A 12 -33.82 -75.30 -25.65
CA LEU A 12 -32.49 -75.91 -25.40
C LEU A 12 -31.43 -74.92 -26.05
N PHE A 13 -30.15 -75.12 -26.39
CA PHE A 13 -29.20 -76.25 -26.49
C PHE A 13 -27.72 -75.74 -26.49
N LEU A 14 -26.93 -75.99 -25.42
CA LEU A 14 -25.43 -76.06 -25.39
C LEU A 14 -24.60 -74.79 -25.75
N LEU A 15 -23.28 -74.67 -25.49
CA LEU A 15 -22.31 -75.36 -24.61
C LEU A 15 -21.10 -74.43 -24.33
N LEU A 16 -20.68 -74.23 -23.06
CA LEU A 16 -19.28 -74.24 -22.60
C LEU A 16 -19.16 -73.89 -21.09
N LEU A 17 -19.39 -74.92 -20.29
CA LEU A 17 -18.89 -75.17 -18.93
C LEU A 17 -17.35 -75.00 -18.88
N LEU A 18 -16.62 -74.79 -17.77
CA LEU A 18 -16.81 -74.62 -16.30
C LEU A 18 -15.39 -74.16 -15.78
N LEU A 19 -15.07 -73.46 -14.68
CA LEU A 19 -15.61 -73.00 -13.37
C LEU A 19 -14.91 -71.63 -13.05
N SER A 20 -14.95 -70.99 -11.86
CA SER A 20 -15.97 -70.56 -10.88
C SER A 20 -15.21 -69.88 -9.69
N PRO A 21 -15.81 -69.43 -8.57
CA PRO A 21 -17.24 -69.20 -8.29
C PRO A 21 -17.58 -67.80 -7.68
N LEU A 22 -18.81 -67.33 -7.95
CA LEU A 22 -19.69 -66.50 -7.08
C LEU A 22 -19.22 -65.07 -6.67
N ALA A 23 -20.09 -64.05 -6.55
CA ALA A 23 -21.55 -63.98 -6.70
C ALA A 23 -21.99 -62.64 -7.35
N SER A 24 -23.30 -62.51 -7.65
CA SER A 24 -23.85 -61.47 -8.53
C SER A 24 -24.97 -60.62 -7.87
N VAL A 25 -25.12 -59.36 -8.31
CA VAL A 25 -26.35 -58.76 -8.93
C VAL A 25 -27.73 -59.16 -8.38
N VAL A 26 -28.73 -58.29 -8.09
CA VAL A 26 -28.92 -56.81 -8.03
C VAL A 26 -30.25 -56.55 -7.26
N ALA A 27 -30.45 -55.37 -6.66
CA ALA A 27 -31.78 -54.89 -6.25
C ALA A 27 -31.93 -53.35 -6.33
N LEU A 28 -33.17 -52.86 -6.43
CA LEU A 28 -33.55 -51.50 -6.84
C LEU A 28 -33.57 -50.43 -5.72
N LEU A 29 -33.36 -49.17 -6.16
CA LEU A 29 -33.95 -47.92 -5.64
C LEU A 29 -33.80 -47.57 -4.13
N ARG A 30 -32.81 -46.72 -3.80
CA ARG A 30 -33.01 -45.45 -3.06
C ARG A 30 -31.74 -44.60 -2.97
N ALA A 31 -31.83 -43.37 -3.45
CA ALA A 31 -31.21 -42.21 -2.81
C ALA A 31 -32.33 -41.44 -2.06
N PRO A 32 -32.04 -40.46 -1.18
CA PRO A 32 -30.75 -39.91 -0.73
C PRO A 32 -30.69 -40.01 0.83
N PRO A 33 -30.23 -39.01 1.62
CA PRO A 33 -29.11 -38.06 1.51
C PRO A 33 -28.13 -38.21 2.70
N ARG A 34 -27.19 -37.24 2.87
CA ARG A 34 -26.48 -36.90 4.14
C ARG A 34 -25.48 -37.98 4.63
N LEU A 35 -24.28 -37.67 5.15
CA LEU A 35 -23.55 -36.44 5.51
C LEU A 35 -22.03 -36.76 5.33
N PRO A 36 -21.11 -35.77 5.11
CA PRO A 36 -20.82 -34.80 6.16
C PRO A 36 -20.53 -33.37 5.67
N ALA A 37 -21.57 -32.69 5.21
CA ALA A 37 -21.71 -31.25 5.48
C ALA A 37 -21.61 -30.93 7.00
N PHE A 38 -21.66 -31.92 7.89
CA PHE A 38 -21.46 -31.81 9.35
C PHE A 38 -19.97 -31.67 9.73
N TYR A 39 -19.04 -32.24 8.96
CA TYR A 39 -17.62 -31.92 9.12
C TYR A 39 -17.32 -30.53 8.56
N ALA A 40 -17.99 -30.13 7.47
CA ALA A 40 -17.97 -28.72 7.03
C ALA A 40 -18.64 -27.77 8.06
N GLU A 41 -19.72 -28.18 8.73
CA GLU A 41 -20.39 -27.39 9.77
C GLU A 41 -19.49 -27.23 11.02
N LYS A 42 -18.67 -28.24 11.33
CA LYS A 42 -17.59 -28.15 12.32
C LYS A 42 -16.44 -27.25 11.85
N LEU A 43 -16.14 -27.24 10.54
CA LEU A 43 -15.15 -26.35 9.90
C LEU A 43 -15.62 -24.88 9.86
N ILE A 44 -16.95 -24.65 9.82
CA ILE A 44 -17.61 -23.34 9.70
C ILE A 44 -17.90 -22.69 11.07
N ARG A 45 -17.84 -23.45 12.18
CA ARG A 45 -18.22 -22.99 13.54
C ARG A 45 -17.06 -22.85 14.54
N GLN A 46 -15.82 -22.71 14.09
CA GLN A 46 -14.70 -22.23 14.92
C GLN A 46 -13.98 -21.01 14.29
N LEU A 47 -14.73 -20.19 13.55
CA LEU A 47 -14.33 -18.84 13.14
C LEU A 47 -14.39 -17.86 14.33
N ASN A 48 -13.56 -16.82 14.26
CA ASN A 48 -13.30 -15.79 15.28
C ASN A 48 -12.66 -16.35 16.58
N LEU A 49 -11.61 -15.75 17.12
CA LEU A 49 -11.30 -14.31 17.17
C LEU A 49 -10.00 -13.90 16.44
N PHE A 50 -9.69 -12.61 16.51
CA PHE A 50 -8.50 -11.92 15.99
C PHE A 50 -7.19 -12.72 16.14
N PRO A 51 -6.24 -12.64 15.16
CA PRO A 51 -4.93 -13.27 15.28
C PRO A 51 -4.18 -12.72 16.50
N GLY A 52 -3.91 -13.60 17.47
CA GLY A 52 -3.42 -13.23 18.80
C GLY A 52 -1.91 -12.97 18.90
N GLU A 53 -1.13 -13.34 17.89
CA GLU A 53 0.30 -13.07 17.81
C GLU A 53 0.60 -12.23 16.55
N PRO A 54 1.27 -11.07 16.68
CA PRO A 54 1.93 -10.42 15.58
C PRO A 54 3.25 -11.13 15.19
N VAL A 55 3.92 -10.59 14.17
CA VAL A 55 5.28 -10.85 13.66
C VAL A 55 5.48 -11.98 12.64
N ASN A 56 5.96 -11.59 11.46
CA ASN A 56 6.70 -12.43 10.52
C ASN A 56 8.03 -12.90 11.15
N ILE A 57 8.03 -14.04 11.86
CA ILE A 57 9.25 -14.72 12.31
C ILE A 57 9.26 -16.12 11.73
N ALA A 58 10.18 -16.39 10.81
CA ALA A 58 10.47 -17.74 10.36
C ALA A 58 11.09 -18.55 11.50
N ALA A 59 10.45 -19.66 11.88
CA ALA A 59 11.02 -20.61 12.85
C ALA A 59 12.26 -21.32 12.25
N GLU A 60 13.26 -21.62 13.08
CA GLU A 60 14.52 -22.24 12.62
C GLU A 60 14.32 -23.67 12.07
N SER A 61 14.16 -23.81 10.76
CA SER A 61 14.44 -25.08 10.06
C SER A 61 14.70 -24.87 8.56
N GLY A 62 15.40 -25.82 7.93
CA GLY A 62 15.50 -25.93 6.47
C GLY A 62 16.72 -25.29 5.81
N ARG A 63 17.52 -26.11 5.11
CA ARG A 63 18.41 -25.62 4.04
C ARG A 63 17.59 -25.51 2.76
N PHE A 64 17.22 -24.29 2.37
CA PHE A 64 16.57 -24.04 1.09
C PHE A 64 17.45 -24.50 -0.08
N VAL A 65 16.87 -25.31 -0.97
CA VAL A 65 17.51 -25.82 -2.20
C VAL A 65 17.44 -24.74 -3.28
N ASP A 66 18.51 -24.57 -4.06
CA ASP A 66 18.53 -23.60 -5.16
C ASP A 66 17.60 -24.04 -6.30
N VAL A 67 16.64 -23.17 -6.62
CA VAL A 67 15.79 -23.23 -7.82
C VAL A 67 15.85 -21.83 -8.46
N PRO A 68 16.08 -21.70 -9.78
CA PRO A 68 16.05 -20.39 -10.43
C PRO A 68 14.65 -19.79 -10.37
N ARG A 69 14.52 -18.62 -9.76
CA ARG A 69 13.26 -17.85 -9.62
C ARG A 69 13.40 -16.46 -10.21
N ILE A 70 12.27 -15.81 -10.48
CA ILE A 70 12.23 -14.48 -11.10
C ILE A 70 12.68 -13.43 -10.05
N VAL A 71 13.83 -12.80 -10.31
CA VAL A 71 14.40 -11.64 -9.58
C VAL A 71 14.60 -11.83 -8.05
N GLU A 72 14.81 -13.06 -7.56
CA GLU A 72 15.37 -13.26 -6.20
C GLU A 72 16.88 -13.50 -6.23
N ARG A 73 17.67 -12.49 -5.81
CA ARG A 73 19.06 -12.65 -5.39
C ARG A 73 19.24 -12.08 -4.00
N ARG A 74 19.52 -12.98 -3.04
CA ARG A 74 19.56 -12.68 -1.60
C ARG A 74 20.65 -11.66 -1.28
N PHE A 75 20.25 -10.43 -0.99
CA PHE A 75 21.12 -9.45 -0.37
C PHE A 75 21.64 -9.96 0.98
N LYS A 76 22.90 -9.63 1.29
CA LYS A 76 23.54 -9.87 2.59
C LYS A 76 24.19 -8.59 3.05
N PHE A 77 23.61 -7.97 4.07
CA PHE A 77 24.21 -6.80 4.73
C PHE A 77 25.52 -7.22 5.43
N PRO A 78 26.58 -6.39 5.41
CA PRO A 78 27.92 -6.77 5.83
C PRO A 78 28.12 -6.69 7.36
N THR A 79 27.24 -7.29 8.15
CA THR A 79 27.40 -7.40 9.60
C THR A 79 28.27 -8.60 9.99
N TRP A 80 29.27 -8.37 10.85
CA TRP A 80 30.24 -9.40 11.28
C TRP A 80 29.69 -10.29 12.41
N SER A 81 28.56 -10.96 12.16
CA SER A 81 28.00 -11.99 13.06
C SER A 81 27.24 -13.06 12.29
N ILE A 82 27.54 -14.32 12.58
CA ILE A 82 26.92 -15.49 11.94
C ILE A 82 25.47 -15.66 12.45
N LEU A 83 24.55 -15.96 11.53
CA LEU A 83 23.11 -16.27 11.77
C LEU A 83 22.19 -15.09 12.19
N VAL A 84 22.18 -14.00 11.40
CA VAL A 84 21.00 -13.14 11.26
C VAL A 84 20.72 -12.96 9.76
N THR A 85 19.45 -13.04 9.34
CA THR A 85 19.04 -12.69 7.96
C THR A 85 17.83 -11.78 7.96
N LEU A 86 18.08 -10.48 8.21
CA LEU A 86 17.21 -9.39 7.80
C LEU A 86 17.08 -9.43 6.26
N ARG A 87 15.85 -9.45 5.74
CA ARG A 87 15.56 -9.40 4.30
C ARG A 87 14.42 -8.44 4.03
N MET A 88 14.67 -7.54 3.07
CA MET A 88 13.63 -6.74 2.45
C MET A 88 13.18 -7.42 1.15
N PHE A 89 11.88 -7.63 1.02
CA PHE A 89 11.24 -8.10 -0.22
C PHE A 89 10.84 -6.89 -1.08
N TYR A 90 10.84 -7.10 -2.40
CA TYR A 90 10.40 -6.09 -3.36
C TYR A 90 9.94 -6.72 -4.66
N PHE A 91 9.00 -6.07 -5.33
CA PHE A 91 8.79 -6.23 -6.77
C PHE A 91 9.50 -5.11 -7.53
N PHE A 92 10.03 -5.44 -8.71
CA PHE A 92 10.57 -4.48 -9.67
C PHE A 92 9.96 -4.72 -11.05
N PHE A 93 9.55 -3.65 -11.71
CA PHE A 93 9.08 -3.65 -13.08
C PHE A 93 9.84 -2.60 -13.90
N GLU A 94 10.50 -3.04 -14.97
CA GLU A 94 11.08 -2.15 -15.97
C GLU A 94 9.95 -1.38 -16.69
N SER A 95 10.25 -0.17 -17.18
CA SER A 95 9.22 0.62 -17.83
C SER A 95 8.72 -0.01 -19.14
N ARG A 96 7.40 0.02 -19.35
CA ARG A 96 6.76 -0.30 -20.64
C ARG A 96 7.15 0.65 -21.78
N ASN A 97 7.83 1.77 -21.50
CA ASN A 97 8.29 2.75 -22.49
C ASN A 97 9.82 2.69 -22.71
N SER A 98 10.64 2.93 -21.69
CA SER A 98 12.10 2.86 -21.81
C SER A 98 12.83 2.51 -20.51
N THR A 99 13.89 1.70 -20.59
CA THR A 99 14.81 1.45 -19.46
C THR A 99 15.60 2.70 -19.03
N GLU A 100 15.59 3.77 -19.83
CA GLU A 100 16.16 5.09 -19.48
C GLU A 100 15.15 5.99 -18.73
N ASP A 101 13.88 5.58 -18.60
CA ASP A 101 12.86 6.32 -17.83
C ASP A 101 13.19 6.39 -16.32
N PRO A 102 12.65 7.36 -15.57
CA PRO A 102 12.97 7.51 -14.14
C PRO A 102 12.72 6.26 -13.31
N VAL A 103 13.54 6.05 -12.29
CA VAL A 103 13.32 4.99 -11.28
C VAL A 103 12.42 5.56 -10.19
N VAL A 104 11.30 4.90 -9.94
CA VAL A 104 10.32 5.29 -8.92
C VAL A 104 10.28 4.22 -7.84
N ILE A 105 10.48 4.58 -6.57
CA ILE A 105 10.10 3.71 -5.45
C ILE A 105 8.71 4.10 -4.95
N TRP A 106 7.85 3.11 -4.72
CA TRP A 106 6.58 3.25 -4.04
C TRP A 106 6.64 2.63 -2.63
N LEU A 107 6.09 3.35 -1.66
CA LEU A 107 6.01 2.97 -0.25
C LEU A 107 4.55 3.07 0.23
N THR A 108 3.89 1.94 0.50
CA THR A 108 2.58 1.95 1.18
C THR A 108 2.76 2.21 2.68
N GLY A 109 1.78 2.88 3.30
CA GLY A 109 1.82 3.38 4.69
C GLY A 109 1.53 2.35 5.79
N GLY A 110 0.42 2.56 6.52
CA GLY A 110 0.00 1.73 7.66
C GLY A 110 0.09 2.43 9.03
N PRO A 111 1.26 2.45 9.71
CA PRO A 111 2.53 1.86 9.30
C PRO A 111 2.50 0.33 9.29
N GLY A 112 3.34 -0.28 8.45
CA GLY A 112 3.46 -1.73 8.33
C GLY A 112 2.57 -2.39 7.28
N CYS A 113 2.02 -1.65 6.31
CA CYS A 113 1.21 -2.20 5.22
C CYS A 113 2.02 -2.44 3.94
N SER A 114 1.73 -3.53 3.23
CA SER A 114 2.48 -3.99 2.06
C SER A 114 2.37 -3.08 0.84
N SER A 115 3.48 -2.89 0.15
CA SER A 115 3.51 -2.15 -1.13
C SER A 115 2.83 -2.93 -2.27
N GLU A 116 2.63 -4.24 -2.12
CA GLU A 116 1.80 -5.09 -2.99
C GLU A 116 0.33 -4.65 -3.02
N MET A 117 -0.16 -3.95 -1.99
CA MET A 117 -1.50 -3.35 -2.03
C MET A 117 -1.60 -2.39 -3.22
N ALA A 118 -0.67 -1.44 -3.34
CA ALA A 118 -0.64 -0.48 -4.44
C ALA A 118 -0.32 -1.13 -5.79
N LEU A 119 0.54 -2.16 -5.79
CA LEU A 119 0.87 -2.95 -6.96
C LEU A 119 -0.40 -3.55 -7.59
N PHE A 120 -1.28 -4.17 -6.79
CA PHE A 120 -2.42 -4.93 -7.29
C PHE A 120 -3.79 -4.22 -7.25
N TYR A 121 -3.90 -3.06 -6.57
CA TYR A 121 -5.16 -2.33 -6.41
C TYR A 121 -5.10 -0.85 -6.83
N GLU A 122 -3.92 -0.31 -7.16
CA GLU A 122 -3.74 1.12 -7.43
C GLU A 122 -2.98 1.40 -8.74
N ASN A 123 -1.65 1.35 -8.71
CA ASN A 123 -0.78 1.92 -9.73
C ASN A 123 0.22 0.93 -10.33
N GLY A 124 0.24 -0.34 -9.89
CA GLY A 124 1.10 -1.36 -10.51
C GLY A 124 0.61 -1.84 -11.87
N PRO A 125 1.41 -2.68 -12.56
CA PRO A 125 1.12 -3.17 -13.90
C PRO A 125 -0.09 -4.11 -13.98
N PHE A 126 -0.58 -4.64 -12.85
CA PHE A 126 -1.62 -5.67 -12.82
C PHE A 126 -2.68 -5.38 -11.74
N THR A 127 -3.88 -5.93 -11.91
CA THR A 127 -4.89 -6.03 -10.86
C THR A 127 -5.33 -7.49 -10.66
N ILE A 128 -5.76 -7.84 -9.44
CA ILE A 128 -6.22 -9.21 -9.11
C ILE A 128 -7.73 -9.31 -9.36
N ALA A 129 -8.13 -10.12 -10.34
CA ALA A 129 -9.55 -10.40 -10.60
C ALA A 129 -10.14 -11.41 -9.58
N ASN A 130 -11.47 -11.51 -9.51
CA ASN A 130 -12.21 -12.35 -8.55
C ASN A 130 -11.96 -13.86 -8.66
N ASN A 131 -11.34 -14.32 -9.75
CA ASN A 131 -10.86 -15.68 -9.99
C ASN A 131 -9.35 -15.85 -9.70
N LEU A 132 -8.72 -14.87 -9.05
CA LEU A 132 -7.29 -14.76 -8.73
C LEU A 132 -6.34 -14.73 -9.95
N SER A 133 -6.84 -14.49 -11.17
CA SER A 133 -5.97 -14.20 -12.31
C SER A 133 -5.59 -12.73 -12.38
N LEU A 134 -4.35 -12.44 -12.75
CA LEU A 134 -3.87 -11.09 -12.99
C LEU A 134 -4.39 -10.52 -14.33
N VAL A 135 -4.83 -9.27 -14.31
CA VAL A 135 -5.31 -8.49 -15.47
C VAL A 135 -4.42 -7.25 -15.63
N TRP A 136 -4.08 -6.86 -16.85
CA TRP A 136 -3.25 -5.67 -17.09
C TRP A 136 -3.93 -4.36 -16.64
N ASN A 137 -3.18 -3.52 -15.94
CA ASN A 137 -3.56 -2.15 -15.65
C ASN A 137 -3.19 -1.25 -16.84
N GLU A 138 -4.20 -0.62 -17.47
CA GLU A 138 -4.02 0.35 -18.55
C GLU A 138 -3.36 1.66 -18.07
N TYR A 139 -3.37 1.93 -16.77
CA TYR A 139 -2.90 3.17 -16.15
C TYR A 139 -1.75 2.96 -15.15
N GLY A 140 -1.12 1.79 -15.16
CA GLY A 140 0.03 1.51 -14.31
C GLY A 140 1.18 2.52 -14.50
N TRP A 141 1.82 2.91 -13.40
CA TRP A 141 2.92 3.88 -13.35
C TRP A 141 4.20 3.37 -14.04
N ASP A 142 4.30 2.05 -14.23
CA ASP A 142 5.30 1.39 -15.06
C ASP A 142 5.26 1.83 -16.55
N LYS A 143 4.19 2.50 -17.00
CA LYS A 143 4.14 3.11 -18.34
C LYS A 143 5.08 4.31 -18.54
N VAL A 144 5.63 4.88 -17.46
CA VAL A 144 6.49 6.08 -17.49
C VAL A 144 7.66 6.00 -16.49
N SER A 145 7.87 4.86 -15.85
CA SER A 145 8.92 4.67 -14.85
C SER A 145 9.35 3.22 -14.70
N ASN A 146 10.58 3.03 -14.24
CA ASN A 146 11.11 1.75 -13.76
C ASN A 146 10.75 1.66 -12.27
N ILE A 147 9.68 0.94 -11.92
CA ILE A 147 9.00 1.05 -10.62
C ILE A 147 9.31 -0.08 -9.64
N LEU A 148 9.55 0.29 -8.39
CA LEU A 148 9.86 -0.57 -7.24
C LEU A 148 8.71 -0.52 -6.23
N TYR A 149 8.19 -1.67 -5.84
CA TYR A 149 7.30 -1.82 -4.68
C TYR A 149 8.09 -2.52 -3.59
N VAL A 150 8.29 -1.89 -2.44
CA VAL A 150 9.18 -2.40 -1.38
C VAL A 150 8.39 -2.64 -0.10
N ASP A 151 8.49 -3.86 0.44
CA ASP A 151 7.89 -4.20 1.73
C ASP A 151 8.77 -3.66 2.86
N GLN A 152 8.21 -2.74 3.64
CA GLN A 152 8.94 -2.03 4.70
C GLN A 152 7.95 -1.48 5.75
N PRO A 153 8.40 -1.17 6.98
CA PRO A 153 9.63 -1.62 7.62
C PRO A 153 9.78 -3.16 7.71
N ILE A 154 10.89 -3.64 8.29
CA ILE A 154 11.07 -5.09 8.51
C ILE A 154 9.93 -5.66 9.36
N GLY A 155 9.27 -6.69 8.85
CA GLY A 155 8.08 -7.31 9.44
C GLY A 155 6.78 -7.01 8.69
N THR A 156 6.79 -6.15 7.66
CA THR A 156 5.70 -5.94 6.68
C THR A 156 5.69 -7.04 5.61
N GLY A 157 4.50 -7.49 5.18
CA GLY A 157 4.34 -8.30 3.95
C GLY A 157 5.18 -9.58 3.91
N PHE A 158 6.11 -9.65 2.95
CA PHE A 158 7.14 -10.67 2.82
C PHE A 158 8.52 -10.25 3.37
N SER A 159 8.70 -9.00 3.83
CA SER A 159 9.92 -8.56 4.53
C SER A 159 9.98 -9.10 5.95
N PHE A 160 11.10 -9.70 6.34
CA PHE A 160 11.24 -10.38 7.62
C PHE A 160 12.66 -10.35 8.19
N SER A 161 12.77 -10.61 9.49
CA SER A 161 14.00 -11.05 10.15
C SER A 161 13.70 -12.18 11.12
N SER A 162 14.71 -12.98 11.42
CA SER A 162 14.69 -13.94 12.53
C SER A 162 14.89 -13.27 13.90
N ASP A 163 15.26 -11.99 13.93
CA ASP A 163 15.58 -11.24 15.16
C ASP A 163 14.56 -10.11 15.42
N ARG A 164 13.92 -10.12 16.59
CA ARG A 164 12.98 -9.06 17.00
C ARG A 164 13.66 -7.69 17.21
N ARG A 165 15.00 -7.63 17.29
CA ARG A 165 15.77 -6.38 17.35
C ARG A 165 15.82 -5.62 16.02
N ASP A 166 15.43 -6.27 14.92
CA ASP A 166 15.36 -5.64 13.60
C ASP A 166 14.05 -4.88 13.34
N ILE A 167 13.04 -5.05 14.19
CA ILE A 167 11.80 -4.27 14.13
C ILE A 167 12.14 -2.79 14.41
N ARG A 168 11.64 -1.89 13.55
CA ARG A 168 11.90 -0.45 13.66
C ARG A 168 10.80 0.25 14.46
N HIS A 169 11.20 1.35 15.11
CA HIS A 169 10.40 2.12 16.06
C HIS A 169 10.38 3.63 15.76
N ASN A 170 11.08 4.05 14.69
CA ASN A 170 11.12 5.43 14.25
C ASN A 170 11.70 5.54 12.83
N GLU A 171 11.43 6.67 12.18
CA GLU A 171 11.87 6.96 10.82
C GLU A 171 13.39 6.94 10.58
N LYS A 172 14.23 7.10 11.61
CA LYS A 172 15.69 6.96 11.38
C LYS A 172 16.03 5.51 11.03
N GLY A 173 15.50 4.55 11.78
CA GLY A 173 15.73 3.12 11.50
C GLY A 173 15.14 2.68 10.17
N VAL A 174 13.97 3.20 9.80
CA VAL A 174 13.29 2.88 8.52
C VAL A 174 14.04 3.47 7.33
N SER A 175 14.46 4.73 7.39
CA SER A 175 15.21 5.39 6.32
C SER A 175 16.64 4.85 6.17
N ASP A 176 17.30 4.42 7.24
CA ASP A 176 18.59 3.71 7.15
C ASP A 176 18.43 2.35 6.44
N ASP A 177 17.44 1.52 6.81
CA ASP A 177 17.18 0.24 6.14
C ASP A 177 16.85 0.42 4.65
N LEU A 178 16.00 1.40 4.32
CA LEU A 178 15.63 1.71 2.93
C LEU A 178 16.79 2.30 2.13
N TYR A 179 17.69 3.06 2.75
CA TYR A 179 18.92 3.51 2.10
C TYR A 179 19.84 2.32 1.79
N ASP A 180 20.07 1.43 2.76
CA ASP A 180 20.86 0.22 2.57
C ASP A 180 20.24 -0.73 1.52
N PHE A 181 18.91 -0.79 1.40
CA PHE A 181 18.22 -1.45 0.30
C PHE A 181 18.52 -0.80 -1.06
N LEU A 182 18.41 0.54 -1.18
CA LEU A 182 18.73 1.24 -2.44
C LEU A 182 20.20 1.05 -2.84
N GLN A 183 21.12 1.06 -1.87
CA GLN A 183 22.53 0.75 -2.08
C GLN A 183 22.76 -0.67 -2.61
N ALA A 184 21.95 -1.64 -2.16
CA ALA A 184 21.99 -3.02 -2.65
C ALA A 184 21.34 -3.15 -4.05
N PHE A 185 20.20 -2.49 -4.28
CA PHE A 185 19.48 -2.50 -5.56
C PHE A 185 20.31 -1.89 -6.70
N PHE A 186 20.80 -0.65 -6.56
CA PHE A 186 21.60 0.02 -7.59
C PHE A 186 22.97 -0.65 -7.84
N LYS A 187 23.40 -1.54 -6.95
CA LYS A 187 24.60 -2.37 -7.14
C LYS A 187 24.35 -3.59 -8.05
N GLU A 188 23.18 -4.23 -7.97
CA GLU A 188 22.79 -5.31 -8.89
C GLU A 188 22.24 -4.73 -10.22
N HIS A 189 21.66 -3.53 -10.18
CA HIS A 189 21.12 -2.78 -11.35
C HIS A 189 21.92 -1.49 -11.65
N PRO A 190 23.24 -1.55 -11.94
CA PRO A 190 24.11 -0.38 -12.09
C PRO A 190 23.86 0.47 -13.35
N HIS A 191 22.98 0.03 -14.25
CA HIS A 191 22.49 0.84 -15.36
C HIS A 191 21.47 1.88 -14.86
N LEU A 192 20.53 1.46 -14.01
CA LEU A 192 19.47 2.30 -13.42
C LEU A 192 20.00 3.38 -12.46
N ALA A 193 21.22 3.23 -11.94
CA ALA A 193 21.84 4.18 -11.02
C ALA A 193 22.11 5.58 -11.62
N LYS A 194 21.95 5.74 -12.94
CA LYS A 194 22.06 7.03 -13.64
C LYS A 194 20.71 7.72 -13.86
N ASN A 195 19.63 6.94 -13.91
CA ASN A 195 18.28 7.44 -14.18
C ASN A 195 17.87 8.43 -13.08
N ASP A 196 16.94 9.32 -13.38
CA ASP A 196 16.36 10.20 -12.37
C ASP A 196 15.59 9.36 -11.34
N PHE A 197 15.87 9.53 -10.05
CA PHE A 197 15.24 8.77 -8.97
C PHE A 197 14.17 9.61 -8.25
N TYR A 198 13.01 9.00 -8.01
CA TYR A 198 11.88 9.62 -7.31
C TYR A 198 11.34 8.70 -6.21
N ILE A 199 11.05 9.27 -5.04
CA ILE A 199 10.47 8.56 -3.89
C ILE A 199 8.99 8.88 -3.79
N THR A 200 8.12 7.87 -3.81
CA THR A 200 6.66 8.03 -3.84
C THR A 200 5.98 7.07 -2.88
N GLY A 201 4.69 7.27 -2.61
CA GLY A 201 3.91 6.46 -1.69
C GLY A 201 2.81 7.28 -1.00
N GLU A 202 2.11 6.65 -0.07
CA GLU A 202 0.94 7.27 0.55
C GLU A 202 0.73 7.01 2.05
N SER A 203 -0.23 7.72 2.65
CA SER A 203 -0.69 7.48 4.02
C SER A 203 0.41 7.74 5.05
N TYR A 204 0.75 6.77 5.90
CA TYR A 204 1.92 6.86 6.78
C TYR A 204 3.26 7.06 6.03
N ALA A 205 3.32 6.86 4.71
CA ALA A 205 4.50 7.22 3.93
C ALA A 205 4.78 8.74 3.90
N GLY A 206 3.85 9.60 4.35
CA GLY A 206 4.18 10.98 4.71
C GLY A 206 5.25 11.11 5.80
N HIS A 207 5.49 10.07 6.60
CA HIS A 207 6.68 9.94 7.47
C HIS A 207 7.88 9.32 6.71
N TYR A 208 7.68 8.16 6.07
CA TYR A 208 8.74 7.41 5.37
C TYR A 208 9.46 8.22 4.28
N ILE A 209 8.71 9.02 3.51
CA ILE A 209 9.19 9.65 2.28
C ILE A 209 10.12 10.84 2.57
N PRO A 210 9.78 11.82 3.43
CA PRO A 210 10.73 12.85 3.87
C PRO A 210 11.97 12.26 4.54
N ALA A 211 11.80 11.21 5.36
CA ALA A 211 12.92 10.56 6.05
C ALA A 211 13.90 9.90 5.07
N LEU A 212 13.41 9.12 4.10
CA LEU A 212 14.24 8.50 3.08
C LEU A 212 14.87 9.55 2.14
N ALA A 213 14.11 10.57 1.73
CA ALA A 213 14.63 11.65 0.90
C ALA A 213 15.78 12.40 1.61
N ALA A 214 15.62 12.71 2.90
CA ALA A 214 16.67 13.30 3.73
C ALA A 214 17.89 12.36 3.88
N ARG A 215 17.67 11.05 4.13
CA ARG A 215 18.77 10.08 4.29
C ARG A 215 19.58 9.87 2.99
N VAL A 216 18.90 9.78 1.85
CA VAL A 216 19.51 9.70 0.51
C VAL A 216 20.29 10.97 0.20
N HIS A 217 19.71 12.14 0.45
CA HIS A 217 20.37 13.43 0.25
C HIS A 217 21.62 13.61 1.13
N GLN A 218 21.55 13.19 2.40
CA GLN A 218 22.70 13.19 3.31
C GLN A 218 23.82 12.25 2.82
N GLY A 219 23.49 11.02 2.45
CA GLY A 219 24.46 10.06 1.90
C GLY A 219 25.13 10.59 0.62
N ASN A 220 24.35 11.17 -0.29
CA ASN A 220 24.84 11.83 -1.49
C ASN A 220 25.83 12.98 -1.18
N LYS A 221 25.51 13.86 -0.23
CA LYS A 221 26.41 14.95 0.20
C LYS A 221 27.66 14.45 0.91
N ALA A 222 27.54 13.36 1.68
CA ALA A 222 28.67 12.69 2.32
C ALA A 222 29.55 11.87 1.35
N LYS A 223 29.06 11.60 0.12
CA LYS A 223 29.64 10.65 -0.85
C LYS A 223 29.71 9.23 -0.32
N GLU A 224 28.67 8.85 0.42
CA GLU A 224 28.43 7.50 0.91
C GLU A 224 27.89 6.61 -0.22
N GLY A 225 28.48 5.43 -0.37
CA GLY A 225 27.99 4.39 -1.29
C GLY A 225 27.94 4.78 -2.77
N ILE A 226 26.94 4.22 -3.47
CA ILE A 226 26.51 4.59 -4.80
C ILE A 226 25.67 5.86 -4.69
N HIS A 227 26.03 6.87 -5.47
CA HIS A 227 25.26 8.11 -5.58
C HIS A 227 23.89 7.82 -6.22
N VAL A 228 22.81 8.18 -5.52
CA VAL A 228 21.43 8.02 -6.01
C VAL A 228 20.97 9.35 -6.60
N ASN A 229 20.60 9.39 -7.87
CA ASN A 229 20.25 10.60 -8.61
C ASN A 229 18.83 11.13 -8.25
N LEU A 230 18.59 11.39 -6.96
CA LEU A 230 17.32 11.87 -6.40
C LEU A 230 16.92 13.23 -7.00
N LYS A 231 15.76 13.28 -7.65
CA LYS A 231 15.19 14.50 -8.26
C LYS A 231 13.96 15.04 -7.55
N GLY A 232 13.24 14.19 -6.84
CA GLY A 232 12.04 14.61 -6.14
C GLY A 232 11.40 13.51 -5.32
N PHE A 233 10.40 13.90 -4.55
CA PHE A 233 9.58 12.99 -3.78
C PHE A 233 8.11 13.43 -3.82
N ALA A 234 7.18 12.48 -3.81
CA ALA A 234 5.75 12.75 -3.86
C ALA A 234 5.01 12.01 -2.75
N ILE A 235 4.15 12.73 -2.03
CA ILE A 235 3.41 12.24 -0.88
C ILE A 235 1.92 12.27 -1.22
N GLY A 236 1.32 11.09 -1.40
CA GLY A 236 -0.11 10.93 -1.56
C GLY A 236 -0.82 10.83 -0.22
N ASN A 237 -1.87 11.63 0.00
CA ASN A 237 -2.79 11.50 1.14
C ASN A 237 -2.05 11.22 2.46
N GLY A 238 -0.99 12.00 2.73
CA GLY A 238 0.01 11.63 3.73
C GLY A 238 -0.26 12.18 5.12
N LEU A 239 0.30 11.55 6.14
CA LEU A 239 0.52 12.16 7.47
C LEU A 239 1.98 12.62 7.55
N THR A 240 2.22 13.94 7.69
CA THR A 240 3.55 14.57 7.61
C THR A 240 3.80 15.56 8.73
N ASP A 241 2.83 16.44 9.02
CA ASP A 241 2.79 17.27 10.24
C ASP A 241 1.49 16.99 11.01
N PRO A 242 1.54 16.11 12.03
CA PRO A 242 0.39 15.81 12.87
C PRO A 242 -0.21 17.02 13.59
N ALA A 243 0.57 18.07 13.92
CA ALA A 243 0.05 19.22 14.65
C ALA A 243 -0.97 20.00 13.80
N ILE A 244 -0.59 20.34 12.57
CA ILE A 244 -1.47 21.05 11.64
C ILE A 244 -2.58 20.14 11.10
N GLN A 245 -2.28 18.86 10.83
CA GLN A 245 -3.26 17.95 10.23
C GLN A 245 -4.37 17.53 11.21
N TYR A 246 -4.09 17.31 12.50
CA TYR A 246 -5.16 17.02 13.47
C TYR A 246 -6.07 18.25 13.70
N GLY A 247 -5.55 19.46 13.51
CA GLY A 247 -6.32 20.71 13.49
C GLY A 247 -7.21 20.91 12.26
N ALA A 248 -7.18 20.01 11.27
CA ALA A 248 -8.05 20.08 10.09
C ALA A 248 -9.23 19.09 10.12
N TYR A 249 -9.20 18.07 11.00
CA TYR A 249 -10.18 16.98 10.99
C TYR A 249 -11.62 17.45 11.21
N ALA A 250 -11.87 18.28 12.22
CA ALA A 250 -13.22 18.74 12.54
C ALA A 250 -13.77 19.68 11.46
N ASP A 251 -12.93 20.58 10.96
CA ASP A 251 -13.26 21.54 9.91
C ASP A 251 -13.67 20.80 8.63
N TYR A 252 -12.82 19.89 8.13
CA TYR A 252 -13.11 19.07 6.96
C TYR A 252 -14.36 18.19 7.16
N ALA A 253 -14.50 17.55 8.33
CA ALA A 253 -15.68 16.73 8.62
C ALA A 253 -16.99 17.55 8.71
N MET A 254 -16.92 18.84 9.05
CA MET A 254 -18.06 19.75 9.05
C MET A 254 -18.38 20.24 7.64
N ASP A 255 -17.37 20.65 6.87
CA ASP A 255 -17.52 21.11 5.48
C ASP A 255 -18.09 20.01 4.58
N MET A 256 -17.69 18.75 4.79
CA MET A 256 -18.23 17.58 4.08
C MET A 256 -19.53 17.02 4.72
N GLY A 257 -20.10 17.68 5.72
CA GLY A 257 -21.41 17.33 6.30
C GLY A 257 -21.47 16.09 7.19
N ILE A 258 -20.32 15.55 7.61
CA ILE A 258 -20.21 14.36 8.47
C ILE A 258 -20.57 14.69 9.93
N ILE A 259 -20.27 15.92 10.38
CA ILE A 259 -20.59 16.41 11.73
C ILE A 259 -21.30 17.78 11.68
N THR A 260 -22.11 18.07 12.70
CA THR A 260 -22.73 19.39 12.85
C THR A 260 -21.76 20.41 13.50
N GLN A 261 -22.04 21.71 13.34
CA GLN A 261 -21.35 22.79 14.06
C GLN A 261 -21.23 22.51 15.58
N THR A 262 -22.30 22.01 16.20
CA THR A 262 -22.31 21.69 17.64
C THR A 262 -21.39 20.52 18.01
N GLU A 263 -21.02 19.67 17.05
CA GLU A 263 -20.05 18.58 17.23
C GLU A 263 -18.62 19.04 16.93
N HIS A 264 -18.42 19.80 15.85
CA HIS A 264 -17.18 20.53 15.58
C HIS A 264 -16.72 21.33 16.82
N ASP A 265 -17.60 22.15 17.39
CA ASP A 265 -17.34 22.99 18.56
C ASP A 265 -17.07 22.19 19.85
N ARG A 266 -17.39 20.89 19.88
CA ARG A 266 -17.08 19.98 20.99
C ARG A 266 -15.77 19.23 20.76
N ILE A 267 -15.53 18.78 19.53
CA ILE A 267 -14.34 18.04 19.11
C ILE A 267 -13.11 18.94 19.18
N ASN A 268 -13.19 20.17 18.68
CA ASN A 268 -12.10 21.15 18.72
C ASN A 268 -11.72 21.62 20.14
N LYS A 269 -12.42 21.18 21.20
CA LYS A 269 -11.97 21.37 22.60
C LYS A 269 -10.81 20.44 22.98
N ALA A 270 -10.60 19.34 22.25
CA ALA A 270 -9.44 18.46 22.43
C ALA A 270 -8.19 19.01 21.72
N LEU A 271 -8.34 19.87 20.71
CA LEU A 271 -7.25 20.34 19.85
C LEU A 271 -6.10 21.02 20.63
N PRO A 272 -6.33 21.98 21.54
CA PRO A 272 -5.23 22.61 22.29
C PRO A 272 -4.44 21.64 23.19
N LEU A 273 -5.07 20.54 23.63
CA LEU A 273 -4.40 19.48 24.39
C LEU A 273 -3.60 18.56 23.46
N CYS A 274 -4.12 18.27 22.26
CA CYS A 274 -3.41 17.54 21.21
C CYS A 274 -2.16 18.30 20.73
N GLU A 275 -2.29 19.57 20.35
CA GLU A 275 -1.17 20.45 19.98
C GLU A 275 -0.09 20.50 21.07
N SER A 276 -0.52 20.67 22.33
CA SER A 276 0.39 20.68 23.48
C SER A 276 1.10 19.34 23.68
N ALA A 277 0.42 18.22 23.45
CA ALA A 277 1.00 16.89 23.58
C ALA A 277 1.98 16.56 22.44
N ILE A 278 1.66 16.93 21.19
CA ILE A 278 2.59 16.83 20.05
C ILE A 278 3.83 17.68 20.29
N LYS A 279 3.67 18.90 20.81
CA LYS A 279 4.82 19.74 21.19
C LYS A 279 5.68 19.13 22.31
N LEU A 280 5.11 18.28 23.16
CA LEU A 280 5.83 17.53 24.20
C LEU A 280 6.42 16.19 23.72
N CYS A 281 5.93 15.64 22.59
CA CYS A 281 6.57 14.51 21.90
C CYS A 281 7.98 14.91 21.45
N GLY A 282 8.08 16.04 20.76
CA GLY A 282 9.33 16.58 20.25
C GLY A 282 9.97 15.70 19.17
N THR A 283 11.23 15.98 18.84
CA THR A 283 11.98 15.24 17.82
C THR A 283 12.40 13.84 18.27
N ASP A 284 12.52 13.59 19.57
CA ASP A 284 13.36 12.49 20.08
C ASP A 284 12.58 11.24 20.55
N GLY A 285 11.27 11.15 20.28
CA GLY A 285 10.52 9.89 20.37
C GLY A 285 10.34 9.35 21.79
N THR A 286 9.87 10.18 22.72
CA THR A 286 9.70 9.80 24.14
C THR A 286 8.28 9.28 24.46
N ILE A 287 8.04 8.88 25.72
CA ILE A 287 6.70 8.49 26.24
C ILE A 287 5.62 9.54 25.92
N SER A 288 6.00 10.82 25.85
CA SER A 288 5.12 11.93 25.45
C SER A 288 4.48 11.73 24.07
N CYS A 289 5.15 11.08 23.11
CA CYS A 289 4.62 10.80 21.79
C CYS A 289 3.46 9.79 21.81
N MET A 290 3.58 8.75 22.63
CA MET A 290 2.48 7.80 22.85
C MET A 290 1.30 8.45 23.57
N ALA A 291 1.56 9.37 24.51
CA ALA A 291 0.51 10.17 25.14
C ALA A 291 -0.18 11.11 24.13
N ALA A 292 0.58 11.77 23.25
CA ALA A 292 0.06 12.60 22.16
C ALA A 292 -0.84 11.78 21.23
N TYR A 293 -0.41 10.57 20.83
CA TYR A 293 -1.17 9.67 19.97
C TYR A 293 -2.57 9.39 20.55
N PHE A 294 -2.65 8.97 21.82
CA PHE A 294 -3.93 8.69 22.46
C PHE A 294 -4.80 9.94 22.67
N VAL A 295 -4.21 11.09 22.98
CA VAL A 295 -4.94 12.37 23.12
C VAL A 295 -5.52 12.80 21.76
N CYS A 296 -4.68 12.88 20.74
CA CYS A 296 -5.05 13.38 19.42
C CYS A 296 -6.06 12.46 18.70
N ASN A 297 -5.93 11.14 18.81
CA ASN A 297 -6.90 10.22 18.20
C ASN A 297 -8.30 10.27 18.83
N THR A 298 -8.53 10.97 19.94
CA THR A 298 -9.90 11.28 20.39
C THR A 298 -10.66 12.15 19.39
N ILE A 299 -9.97 13.03 18.64
CA ILE A 299 -10.56 13.89 17.60
C ILE A 299 -11.10 13.04 16.46
N PHE A 300 -10.24 12.24 15.82
CA PHE A 300 -10.62 11.37 14.70
C PHE A 300 -11.67 10.32 15.13
N THR A 301 -11.50 9.70 16.30
CA THR A 301 -12.44 8.71 16.84
C THR A 301 -13.83 9.31 17.06
N ALA A 302 -13.91 10.55 17.54
CA ALA A 302 -15.20 11.24 17.74
C ALA A 302 -15.92 11.55 16.42
N ILE A 303 -15.18 11.76 15.32
CA ILE A 303 -15.74 11.97 13.98
C ILE A 303 -16.21 10.64 13.37
N VAL A 304 -15.37 9.59 13.39
CA VAL A 304 -15.74 8.26 12.87
C VAL A 304 -16.96 7.70 13.61
N ALA A 305 -17.08 7.94 14.92
CA ALA A 305 -18.27 7.58 15.70
C ALA A 305 -19.56 8.32 15.30
N ARG A 306 -19.47 9.38 14.46
CA ARG A 306 -20.64 10.03 13.83
C ARG A 306 -20.81 9.63 12.36
N ALA A 307 -19.70 9.41 11.65
CA ALA A 307 -19.69 8.89 10.29
C ALA A 307 -20.33 7.48 10.19
N GLY A 308 -20.27 6.69 11.27
CA GLY A 308 -21.00 5.43 11.38
C GLY A 308 -20.38 4.31 10.54
N ASP A 309 -21.02 3.97 9.43
CA ASP A 309 -20.55 2.96 8.46
C ASP A 309 -20.00 3.56 7.16
N VAL A 310 -19.76 4.87 7.12
CA VAL A 310 -18.99 5.55 6.06
C VAL A 310 -17.52 5.13 6.09
N ASN A 311 -16.91 4.97 4.92
CA ASN A 311 -15.50 4.65 4.76
C ASN A 311 -14.63 5.90 5.04
N TYR A 312 -13.72 5.83 6.01
CA TYR A 312 -12.85 6.95 6.36
C TYR A 312 -11.69 7.19 5.36
N TYR A 313 -11.52 6.31 4.37
CA TYR A 313 -10.64 6.51 3.23
C TYR A 313 -11.35 7.10 2.00
N ASP A 314 -12.68 7.04 1.91
CA ASP A 314 -13.49 7.73 0.89
C ASP A 314 -14.91 7.90 1.43
N ILE A 315 -15.25 9.11 1.85
CA ILE A 315 -16.52 9.37 2.54
C ILE A 315 -17.77 9.21 1.67
N ARG A 316 -17.61 8.99 0.36
CA ARG A 316 -18.68 8.64 -0.58
C ARG A 316 -19.04 7.15 -0.52
N LYS A 317 -18.15 6.31 0.03
CA LYS A 317 -18.25 4.85 0.10
C LYS A 317 -18.69 4.38 1.49
N LYS A 318 -19.24 3.16 1.55
CA LYS A 318 -19.46 2.41 2.79
C LYS A 318 -18.15 1.71 3.20
N CYS A 319 -17.89 1.60 4.50
CA CYS A 319 -16.80 0.80 5.05
C CYS A 319 -17.14 -0.69 4.94
N GLU A 320 -16.34 -1.47 4.19
CA GLU A 320 -16.51 -2.92 4.03
C GLU A 320 -15.28 -3.70 4.52
N GLY A 321 -15.48 -4.63 5.45
CA GLY A 321 -14.37 -5.37 6.08
C GLY A 321 -13.52 -4.53 7.05
N ASN A 322 -12.44 -5.12 7.58
CA ASN A 322 -11.65 -4.52 8.66
C ASN A 322 -10.83 -3.28 8.21
N MET A 323 -10.48 -3.21 6.91
CA MET A 323 -9.73 -2.11 6.29
C MET A 323 -10.65 -1.15 5.50
N CYS A 324 -11.97 -1.22 5.71
CA CYS A 324 -13.01 -0.57 4.92
C CYS A 324 -13.02 -0.86 3.39
N TYR A 325 -12.10 -1.69 2.90
CA TYR A 325 -12.08 -2.31 1.57
C TYR A 325 -11.80 -3.82 1.68
N ASP A 326 -12.31 -4.62 0.73
CA ASP A 326 -12.01 -6.06 0.63
C ASP A 326 -10.72 -6.33 -0.18
N PHE A 327 -9.59 -6.34 0.52
CA PHE A 327 -8.31 -6.79 -0.01
C PHE A 327 -8.10 -8.31 0.07
N SER A 328 -9.11 -9.12 0.43
CA SER A 328 -8.89 -10.54 0.71
C SER A 328 -8.42 -11.35 -0.51
N ASN A 329 -8.59 -10.86 -1.74
CA ASN A 329 -8.01 -11.50 -2.93
C ASN A 329 -6.48 -11.31 -3.01
N LEU A 330 -5.92 -10.24 -2.44
CA LEU A 330 -4.47 -10.06 -2.29
C LEU A 330 -3.89 -11.18 -1.42
N GLU A 331 -4.43 -11.37 -0.23
CA GLU A 331 -3.92 -12.37 0.73
C GLU A 331 -4.16 -13.80 0.25
N LYS A 332 -5.25 -14.07 -0.48
CA LYS A 332 -5.46 -15.38 -1.14
C LYS A 332 -4.39 -15.63 -2.19
N PHE A 333 -4.23 -14.70 -3.15
CA PHE A 333 -3.30 -14.83 -4.27
C PHE A 333 -1.84 -14.97 -3.80
N LEU A 334 -1.38 -14.06 -2.93
CA LEU A 334 -0.01 -14.07 -2.44
C LEU A 334 0.28 -15.20 -1.43
N ASN A 335 -0.74 -15.88 -0.89
CA ASN A 335 -0.55 -17.12 -0.13
C ASN A 335 -0.76 -18.41 -0.94
N GLU A 336 -1.08 -18.34 -2.24
CA GLU A 336 -1.07 -19.56 -3.06
C GLU A 336 0.36 -20.13 -3.16
N GLN A 337 0.51 -21.43 -2.88
CA GLN A 337 1.81 -22.10 -2.90
C GLN A 337 2.56 -21.89 -4.24
N PRO A 338 1.93 -22.01 -5.44
CA PRO A 338 2.62 -21.74 -6.70
C PRO A 338 3.10 -20.29 -6.85
N VAL A 339 2.39 -19.32 -6.28
CA VAL A 339 2.81 -17.90 -6.31
C VAL A 339 4.03 -17.70 -5.42
N ARG A 340 4.01 -18.22 -4.19
CA ARG A 340 5.16 -18.16 -3.26
C ARG A 340 6.37 -18.93 -3.77
N ASP A 341 6.14 -20.03 -4.50
CA ASP A 341 7.18 -20.77 -5.20
C ASP A 341 7.71 -20.08 -6.47
N ALA A 342 6.95 -19.18 -7.08
CA ALA A 342 7.46 -18.28 -8.12
C ALA A 342 8.30 -17.13 -7.53
N LEU A 343 7.85 -16.54 -6.40
CA LEU A 343 8.45 -15.33 -5.82
C LEU A 343 9.76 -15.57 -5.05
N GLY A 344 9.94 -16.71 -4.37
CA GLY A 344 11.17 -17.00 -3.59
C GLY A 344 10.99 -17.03 -2.08
N VAL A 345 9.94 -16.36 -1.59
CA VAL A 345 9.60 -16.12 -0.19
C VAL A 345 9.44 -17.38 0.70
N GLY A 346 9.22 -18.55 0.11
CA GLY A 346 9.17 -19.84 0.81
C GLY A 346 8.02 -19.94 1.82
N ASP A 347 8.33 -20.30 3.06
CA ASP A 347 7.34 -20.57 4.11
C ASP A 347 6.74 -19.30 4.75
N VAL A 348 7.24 -18.11 4.43
CA VAL A 348 6.68 -16.82 4.88
C VAL A 348 5.25 -16.66 4.38
N GLN A 349 4.31 -16.42 5.29
CA GLN A 349 2.92 -16.11 4.97
C GLN A 349 2.80 -14.62 4.67
N PHE A 350 2.05 -14.25 3.62
CA PHE A 350 1.73 -12.85 3.33
C PHE A 350 0.60 -12.36 4.25
N VAL A 351 0.74 -11.15 4.79
CA VAL A 351 -0.32 -10.39 5.48
C VAL A 351 -0.31 -8.95 4.98
N SER A 352 -1.48 -8.38 4.68
CA SER A 352 -1.57 -7.06 4.04
C SER A 352 -1.02 -5.92 4.92
N CYS A 353 -1.21 -6.03 6.25
CA CYS A 353 -0.69 -5.08 7.23
C CYS A 353 -0.22 -5.79 8.50
N SER A 354 1.03 -5.53 8.90
CA SER A 354 1.68 -6.11 10.07
C SER A 354 1.36 -5.31 11.33
N SER A 355 0.46 -5.87 12.16
CA SER A 355 0.15 -5.32 13.48
C SER A 355 1.38 -5.17 14.39
N THR A 356 2.46 -5.92 14.14
CA THR A 356 3.77 -5.71 14.78
C THR A 356 4.32 -4.31 14.53
N VAL A 357 4.42 -3.96 13.26
CA VAL A 357 5.13 -2.77 12.79
C VAL A 357 4.27 -1.56 13.09
N TYR A 358 2.95 -1.69 12.93
CA TYR A 358 1.96 -0.73 13.41
C TYR A 358 2.18 -0.37 14.89
N GLN A 359 2.19 -1.38 15.79
CA GLN A 359 2.37 -1.14 17.23
C GLN A 359 3.78 -0.63 17.58
N ALA A 360 4.81 -1.07 16.85
CA ALA A 360 6.19 -0.63 17.06
C ALA A 360 6.41 0.84 16.72
N MET A 361 5.71 1.37 15.71
CA MET A 361 5.81 2.75 15.21
C MET A 361 4.85 3.74 15.89
N LEU A 362 4.03 3.32 16.89
CA LEU A 362 3.09 4.23 17.58
C LEU A 362 3.76 5.39 18.34
N MET A 363 5.05 5.29 18.68
CA MET A 363 5.82 6.40 19.27
C MET A 363 6.30 7.41 18.22
N ASP A 364 6.19 7.09 16.94
CA ASP A 364 6.71 7.87 15.82
C ASP A 364 5.63 8.72 15.14
N TRP A 365 4.40 8.18 15.04
CA TRP A 365 3.17 8.79 14.46
C TRP A 365 2.89 10.26 14.79
N MET A 366 3.38 10.77 15.92
CA MET A 366 3.12 12.13 16.43
C MET A 366 4.33 13.07 16.30
N ARG A 367 5.35 12.67 15.54
CA ARG A 367 6.52 13.49 15.21
C ARG A 367 6.20 14.29 13.95
N ASN A 368 6.75 15.51 13.84
CA ASN A 368 6.71 16.26 12.59
C ASN A 368 7.89 15.81 11.70
N LEU A 369 7.59 15.36 10.47
CA LEU A 369 8.56 14.97 9.45
C LEU A 369 8.70 16.00 8.31
N GLU A 370 7.85 17.03 8.26
CA GLU A 370 8.03 18.22 7.41
C GLU A 370 9.34 18.96 7.70
N VAL A 371 9.85 18.93 8.94
CA VAL A 371 11.11 19.60 9.33
C VAL A 371 12.34 19.19 8.50
N GLY A 372 12.31 18.05 7.81
CA GLY A 372 13.36 17.61 6.89
C GLY A 372 13.23 18.14 5.46
N ILE A 373 12.06 18.66 5.09
CA ILE A 373 11.66 19.02 3.72
C ILE A 373 12.31 20.34 3.24
N PRO A 374 12.32 21.46 4.00
CA PRO A 374 12.86 22.73 3.49
C PRO A 374 14.27 22.61 2.92
N ALA A 375 15.17 21.89 3.61
CA ALA A 375 16.54 21.66 3.14
C ALA A 375 16.63 20.89 1.81
N LEU A 376 15.63 20.05 1.48
CA LEU A 376 15.55 19.37 0.18
C LEU A 376 15.08 20.34 -0.92
N LEU A 377 14.15 21.25 -0.60
CA LEU A 377 13.66 22.27 -1.52
C LEU A 377 14.74 23.30 -1.89
N GLU A 378 15.54 23.76 -0.91
CA GLU A 378 16.64 24.71 -1.18
C GLU A 378 17.75 24.10 -2.07
N ASP A 379 17.99 22.79 -1.97
CA ASP A 379 18.89 22.05 -2.87
C ASP A 379 18.23 21.66 -4.22
N GLY A 380 16.99 22.10 -4.47
CA GLY A 380 16.28 21.94 -5.75
C GLY A 380 15.61 20.58 -5.97
N ILE A 381 15.48 19.76 -4.94
CA ILE A 381 14.76 18.47 -4.98
C ILE A 381 13.25 18.78 -4.95
N LYS A 382 12.49 18.29 -5.93
CA LYS A 382 11.06 18.59 -6.07
C LYS A 382 10.21 17.92 -4.99
N LEU A 383 9.17 18.59 -4.51
CA LEU A 383 8.09 17.98 -3.73
C LEU A 383 6.74 18.13 -4.44
N LEU A 384 6.02 17.03 -4.62
CA LEU A 384 4.58 17.03 -4.89
C LEU A 384 3.83 16.43 -3.71
N VAL A 385 3.01 17.23 -3.02
CA VAL A 385 1.98 16.69 -2.13
C VAL A 385 0.68 16.60 -2.91
N TYR A 386 0.08 15.43 -2.98
CA TYR A 386 -1.24 15.24 -3.60
C TYR A 386 -2.22 14.63 -2.60
N ALA A 387 -3.48 15.05 -2.65
CA ALA A 387 -4.51 14.55 -1.74
C ALA A 387 -5.87 14.45 -2.43
N GLY A 388 -6.49 13.28 -2.36
CA GLY A 388 -7.86 13.08 -2.82
C GLY A 388 -8.88 13.88 -2.02
N GLU A 389 -9.85 14.46 -2.73
CA GLU A 389 -10.90 15.34 -2.19
C GLU A 389 -11.79 14.71 -1.12
N TYR A 390 -11.97 13.39 -1.15
CA TYR A 390 -12.94 12.65 -0.31
C TYR A 390 -12.31 11.76 0.77
N ASP A 391 -10.99 11.79 0.94
CA ASP A 391 -10.31 11.15 2.08
C ASP A 391 -10.62 11.89 3.39
N LEU A 392 -10.97 11.17 4.46
CA LEU A 392 -11.11 11.75 5.80
C LEU A 392 -9.83 11.59 6.64
N ILE A 393 -9.20 10.42 6.63
CA ILE A 393 -8.09 10.08 7.54
C ILE A 393 -6.82 10.88 7.26
N CYS A 394 -6.53 11.22 6.01
CA CYS A 394 -5.43 12.12 5.63
C CYS A 394 -5.89 13.23 4.68
N ASN A 395 -7.08 13.78 4.98
CA ASN A 395 -7.82 14.76 4.18
C ASN A 395 -6.98 15.89 3.54
N TRP A 396 -7.41 16.31 2.36
CA TRP A 396 -6.76 17.34 1.55
C TRP A 396 -6.63 18.69 2.26
N LEU A 397 -7.53 19.03 3.19
CA LEU A 397 -7.50 20.29 3.94
C LEU A 397 -6.30 20.33 4.89
N GLY A 398 -6.08 19.25 5.65
CA GLY A 398 -4.89 19.11 6.51
C GLY A 398 -3.60 19.08 5.72
N ASN A 399 -3.58 18.34 4.60
CA ASN A 399 -2.42 18.30 3.71
C ASN A 399 -2.12 19.67 3.06
N SER A 400 -3.14 20.41 2.63
CA SER A 400 -2.98 21.79 2.14
C SER A 400 -2.44 22.73 3.23
N ARG A 401 -2.99 22.67 4.45
CA ARG A 401 -2.61 23.56 5.56
C ARG A 401 -1.13 23.45 5.92
N TRP A 402 -0.56 22.24 6.03
CA TRP A 402 0.86 22.11 6.38
C TRP A 402 1.79 22.56 5.25
N VAL A 403 1.44 22.26 3.99
CA VAL A 403 2.25 22.67 2.82
C VAL A 403 2.31 24.20 2.67
N HIS A 404 1.24 24.93 3.01
CA HIS A 404 1.26 26.39 3.03
C HIS A 404 1.99 26.97 4.27
N ALA A 405 2.01 26.24 5.40
CA ALA A 405 2.64 26.67 6.64
C ALA A 405 4.16 26.41 6.72
N MET A 406 4.66 25.40 5.99
CA MET A 406 6.07 25.02 5.90
C MET A 406 6.99 26.21 5.57
N GLU A 407 7.99 26.45 6.41
CA GLU A 407 8.93 27.58 6.26
C GLU A 407 10.08 27.24 5.30
N TRP A 408 10.12 27.86 4.13
CA TRP A 408 11.20 27.75 3.14
C TRP A 408 11.30 29.02 2.28
N SER A 409 12.37 29.17 1.49
CA SER A 409 12.72 30.45 0.83
C SER A 409 11.64 30.99 -0.11
N GLY A 410 10.87 30.13 -0.77
CA GLY A 410 9.77 30.47 -1.68
C GLY A 410 8.37 30.35 -1.06
N GLN A 411 8.24 30.24 0.27
CA GLN A 411 6.94 30.06 0.93
C GLN A 411 5.95 31.18 0.59
N LYS A 412 6.38 32.44 0.58
CA LYS A 412 5.49 33.59 0.35
C LYS A 412 4.94 33.60 -1.08
N GLU A 413 5.79 33.23 -2.03
CA GLU A 413 5.49 33.10 -3.44
C GLU A 413 4.62 31.86 -3.73
N PHE A 414 4.73 30.80 -2.92
CA PHE A 414 3.80 29.66 -2.93
C PHE A 414 2.42 30.06 -2.39
N VAL A 415 2.36 30.71 -1.23
CA VAL A 415 1.10 31.19 -0.61
C VAL A 415 0.42 32.28 -1.44
N ALA A 416 1.18 33.03 -2.25
CA ALA A 416 0.66 33.99 -3.22
C ALA A 416 0.41 33.41 -4.63
N ALA A 417 0.74 32.13 -4.87
CA ALA A 417 0.48 31.50 -6.16
C ALA A 417 -1.03 31.29 -6.37
N SER A 418 -1.50 31.50 -7.60
CA SER A 418 -2.89 31.19 -7.95
C SER A 418 -3.05 29.69 -8.11
N GLU A 419 -4.08 29.14 -7.48
CA GLU A 419 -4.58 27.80 -7.75
C GLU A 419 -5.05 27.71 -9.21
N VAL A 420 -4.66 26.65 -9.92
CA VAL A 420 -5.00 26.43 -11.34
C VAL A 420 -5.56 25.02 -11.58
N PRO A 421 -6.52 24.87 -12.50
CA PRO A 421 -7.01 23.56 -12.91
C PRO A 421 -5.93 22.60 -13.45
N PHE A 422 -5.75 21.47 -12.77
CA PHE A 422 -5.04 20.32 -13.31
C PHE A 422 -5.98 19.58 -14.27
N LYS A 423 -5.69 19.66 -15.58
CA LYS A 423 -6.55 19.09 -16.62
C LYS A 423 -5.98 17.85 -17.29
N VAL A 424 -6.85 16.86 -17.49
CA VAL A 424 -6.60 15.57 -18.16
C VAL A 424 -7.72 15.37 -19.18
N ASP A 425 -7.36 15.09 -20.43
CA ASP A 425 -8.28 15.02 -21.59
C ASP A 425 -9.22 16.25 -21.74
N GLY A 426 -8.78 17.44 -21.29
CA GLY A 426 -9.56 18.68 -21.28
C GLY A 426 -10.53 18.83 -20.10
N SER A 427 -10.86 17.74 -19.40
CA SER A 427 -11.60 17.74 -18.13
C SER A 427 -10.72 18.20 -16.97
N GLU A 428 -11.36 18.73 -15.94
CA GLU A 428 -10.71 19.11 -14.68
C GLU A 428 -10.61 17.87 -13.77
N ALA A 429 -9.40 17.53 -13.32
CA ALA A 429 -9.13 16.35 -12.49
C ALA A 429 -8.52 16.73 -11.12
N GLY A 430 -8.27 18.01 -10.89
CA GLY A 430 -7.79 18.53 -9.62
C GLY A 430 -7.47 20.02 -9.66
N LEU A 431 -7.07 20.55 -8.51
CA LEU A 431 -6.67 21.94 -8.30
C LEU A 431 -5.22 21.98 -7.82
N LEU A 432 -4.38 22.67 -8.59
CA LEU A 432 -2.92 22.70 -8.46
C LEU A 432 -2.44 24.08 -8.00
N THR A 433 -1.70 24.12 -6.90
CA THR A 433 -0.90 25.28 -6.48
C THR A 433 0.58 24.90 -6.59
N SER A 434 1.44 25.79 -7.12
CA SER A 434 2.85 25.48 -7.34
C SER A 434 3.75 26.71 -7.34
N HIS A 435 4.91 26.60 -6.70
CA HIS A 435 6.00 27.57 -6.80
C HIS A 435 7.36 26.88 -6.64
N GLY A 436 8.32 27.22 -7.50
CA GLY A 436 9.68 26.66 -7.45
C GLY A 436 9.67 25.12 -7.50
N PRO A 437 10.34 24.43 -6.56
CA PRO A 437 10.34 22.97 -6.45
C PRO A 437 9.06 22.36 -5.84
N LEU A 438 8.15 23.18 -5.29
CA LEU A 438 6.99 22.74 -4.51
C LEU A 438 5.68 22.76 -5.31
N SER A 439 4.89 21.69 -5.19
CA SER A 439 3.54 21.57 -5.74
C SER A 439 2.58 20.94 -4.72
N PHE A 440 1.37 21.50 -4.61
CA PHE A 440 0.23 20.86 -3.94
C PHE A 440 -0.87 20.61 -4.97
N LEU A 441 -1.42 19.39 -5.01
CA LEU A 441 -2.52 19.00 -5.89
C LEU A 441 -3.67 18.36 -5.09
N LYS A 442 -4.79 19.07 -4.98
CA LYS A 442 -6.05 18.44 -4.58
C LYS A 442 -6.60 17.67 -5.78
N VAL A 443 -6.81 16.36 -5.65
CA VAL A 443 -7.33 15.51 -6.74
C VAL A 443 -8.83 15.33 -6.58
N HIS A 444 -9.59 15.70 -7.62
CA HIS A 444 -11.05 15.58 -7.61
C HIS A 444 -11.49 14.12 -7.66
N ASP A 445 -12.66 13.84 -7.07
CA ASP A 445 -13.32 12.53 -7.12
C ASP A 445 -12.46 11.32 -6.67
N ALA A 446 -11.45 11.56 -5.84
CA ALA A 446 -10.59 10.53 -5.23
C ALA A 446 -10.68 10.51 -3.69
N GLY A 447 -10.56 9.33 -3.10
CA GLY A 447 -10.31 9.11 -1.68
C GLY A 447 -8.81 9.06 -1.34
N HIS A 448 -8.45 8.15 -0.43
CA HIS A 448 -7.08 7.94 0.07
C HIS A 448 -6.14 7.42 -1.02
N MET A 449 -6.48 6.27 -1.60
CA MET A 449 -5.78 5.63 -2.71
C MET A 449 -6.12 6.34 -4.02
N VAL A 450 -5.54 7.52 -4.25
CA VAL A 450 -5.75 8.32 -5.46
C VAL A 450 -5.57 7.56 -6.78
N PRO A 451 -4.60 6.63 -6.94
CA PRO A 451 -4.50 5.85 -8.17
C PRO A 451 -5.59 4.77 -8.33
N MET A 452 -6.24 4.31 -7.25
CA MET A 452 -7.40 3.42 -7.35
C MET A 452 -8.62 4.17 -7.89
N ASP A 453 -8.92 5.36 -7.35
CA ASP A 453 -10.13 6.11 -7.70
C ASP A 453 -9.98 6.93 -8.99
N GLN A 454 -8.79 7.46 -9.26
CA GLN A 454 -8.50 8.31 -10.42
C GLN A 454 -7.24 7.84 -11.18
N PRO A 455 -7.19 6.56 -11.64
CA PRO A 455 -5.99 5.96 -12.22
C PRO A 455 -5.38 6.75 -13.37
N LYS A 456 -6.23 7.25 -14.28
CA LYS A 456 -5.79 8.05 -15.44
C LYS A 456 -5.19 9.40 -15.04
N ALA A 457 -5.79 10.08 -14.07
CA ALA A 457 -5.28 11.35 -13.57
C ALA A 457 -3.98 11.17 -12.77
N SER A 458 -3.90 10.10 -11.98
CA SER A 458 -2.72 9.70 -11.21
C SER A 458 -1.49 9.41 -12.10
N LEU A 459 -1.66 8.63 -13.18
CA LEU A 459 -0.58 8.39 -14.14
C LEU A 459 -0.08 9.67 -14.82
N GLU A 460 -1.01 10.52 -15.27
CA GLU A 460 -0.69 11.77 -15.96
C GLU A 460 -0.07 12.81 -15.00
N MET A 461 -0.47 12.80 -13.71
CA MET A 461 0.14 13.57 -12.62
C MET A 461 1.62 13.18 -12.46
N LEU A 462 1.93 11.89 -12.26
CA LEU A 462 3.32 11.42 -12.12
C LEU A 462 4.16 11.82 -13.33
N LYS A 463 3.68 11.48 -14.54
CA LYS A 463 4.33 11.78 -15.83
C LYS A 463 4.67 13.26 -15.96
N ARG A 464 3.70 14.17 -15.74
CA ARG A 464 3.94 15.61 -15.86
C ARG A 464 4.81 16.18 -14.73
N TRP A 465 4.74 15.64 -13.51
CA TRP A 465 5.59 16.08 -12.41
C TRP A 465 7.07 15.74 -12.63
N MET A 466 7.37 14.51 -13.03
CA MET A 466 8.75 14.09 -13.35
C MET A 466 9.35 14.94 -14.47
N HIS A 467 8.57 15.26 -15.53
CA HIS A 467 9.02 16.12 -16.63
C HIS A 467 8.91 17.64 -16.39
N SER A 468 8.62 18.09 -15.16
CA SER A 468 8.47 19.53 -14.82
C SER A 468 7.46 20.26 -15.74
N SER A 469 6.34 19.61 -15.99
CA SER A 469 5.23 20.05 -16.85
C SER A 469 3.85 19.94 -16.19
N LEU A 470 3.76 19.75 -14.87
CA LEU A 470 2.50 19.55 -14.13
C LEU A 470 1.47 20.68 -14.35
N SER A 471 1.92 21.93 -14.42
CA SER A 471 1.12 23.12 -14.72
C SER A 471 0.89 23.37 -16.22
N ARG A 472 1.46 22.55 -17.11
CA ARG A 472 1.22 22.63 -18.56
C ARG A 472 -0.01 21.78 -18.89
N GLN A 473 -0.90 22.33 -19.70
CA GLN A 473 -1.91 21.54 -20.38
C GLN A 473 -1.18 20.59 -21.34
N ALA A 474 -1.52 19.31 -21.33
CA ALA A 474 -1.07 18.40 -22.38
C ALA A 474 -1.62 18.88 -23.73
N PRO A 475 -0.85 18.80 -24.82
CA PRO A 475 -1.42 18.91 -26.17
C PRO A 475 -2.54 17.87 -26.32
N LEU A 476 -3.60 18.22 -27.04
CA LEU A 476 -4.58 17.23 -27.50
C LEU A 476 -3.86 16.27 -28.46
N ASP A 477 -3.94 14.96 -28.20
CA ASP A 477 -3.21 13.97 -28.98
C ASP A 477 -3.64 13.99 -30.45
N SER A 478 -2.70 14.39 -31.31
CA SER A 478 -2.92 14.63 -32.74
C SER A 478 -3.18 13.35 -33.55
N GLU A 479 -3.02 12.17 -32.95
CA GLU A 479 -3.35 10.89 -33.57
C GLU A 479 -4.84 10.75 -33.91
N SER A 480 -5.71 11.44 -33.17
CA SER A 480 -7.16 11.50 -33.43
C SER A 480 -7.54 12.17 -34.77
N LEU A 481 -6.64 12.96 -35.36
CA LEU A 481 -6.88 13.70 -36.61
C LEU A 481 -6.38 12.99 -37.87
N ILE A 482 -5.69 11.85 -37.76
CA ILE A 482 -5.18 11.10 -38.92
C ILE A 482 -6.17 9.99 -39.36
N SER A 483 -7.16 9.65 -38.52
CA SER A 483 -8.17 8.62 -38.82
C SER A 483 -9.38 9.12 -39.64
N SER A 484 -9.31 10.31 -40.26
CA SER A 484 -10.46 10.96 -40.91
C SER A 484 -10.14 11.75 -42.20
N MET A 485 -9.07 11.39 -42.91
CA MET A 485 -8.73 11.89 -44.26
C MET A 485 -8.47 10.75 -45.25
#